data_AF-A0A0A6RU55-F1
#
_entry.id   AF-A0A0A6RU55-F1
#
_cell.length_a   1.000
_cell.length_b   1.000
_cell.length_c   1.000
_cell.angle_alpha   90.00
_cell.angle_beta   90.00
_cell.angle_gamma   90.00
#
_symmetry.space_group_name_H-M   'P 1'
#
loop_
_entity.id
_entity.type
_entity.pdbx_description
1 polymer ?
#
loop_
_entity_poly.entity_id
_entity_poly.type
_entity_poly.pdbx_seq_one_letter_code
_entity_poly.pdbx_strand_id
1 'polypeptide(L)' 'MESNQWFKKGDREWFRKFADDHGITFQQLKTEIFATTNVRTLESLWAGRHSAGGTYADVFIWYARAKAKEWQAMVN' A
#
# COMPACT_ATOMS: atom_id res chain seq x y z
N MET A 1 2.36 6.12 -19.82
CA MET A 1 2.02 6.28 -18.39
C MET A 1 0.74 5.49 -18.17
N GLU A 2 0.86 4.24 -17.74
CA GLU A 2 -0.31 3.43 -17.40
C GLU A 2 -0.99 4.04 -16.18
N SER A 3 -2.16 4.59 -16.43
CA SER A 3 -3.00 5.29 -15.48
C SER A 3 -3.30 4.42 -14.27
N ASN A 4 -2.98 4.94 -13.08
CA ASN A 4 -3.49 4.64 -11.73
C ASN A 4 -4.84 3.88 -11.65
N GLN A 5 -4.92 2.64 -12.14
CA GLN A 5 -6.15 1.85 -12.13
C GLN A 5 -6.55 1.41 -10.72
N TRP A 6 -5.63 1.51 -9.76
CA TRP A 6 -5.82 1.11 -8.37
C TRP A 6 -6.43 2.22 -7.49
N PHE A 7 -6.25 3.49 -7.85
CA PHE A 7 -6.70 4.62 -7.03
C PHE A 7 -7.88 5.35 -7.69
N LYS A 8 -9.09 5.05 -7.23
CA LYS A 8 -10.26 5.89 -7.49
C LYS A 8 -10.38 6.90 -6.35
N LYS A 9 -10.40 8.21 -6.67
CA LYS A 9 -10.54 9.27 -5.66
C LYS A 9 -11.75 9.00 -4.76
N GLY A 10 -11.52 8.91 -3.46
CA GLY A 10 -12.56 8.64 -2.46
C GLY A 10 -12.86 7.16 -2.21
N ASP A 11 -12.22 6.24 -2.93
CA ASP A 11 -12.23 4.82 -2.57
C ASP A 11 -11.47 4.66 -1.24
N ARG A 12 -12.12 4.04 -0.26
CA ARG A 12 -11.55 3.80 1.06
C ARG A 12 -11.07 2.36 1.23
N GLU A 13 -11.48 1.47 0.33
CA GLU A 13 -11.16 0.05 0.38
C GLU A 13 -9.93 -0.29 -0.44
N TRP A 14 -9.59 0.51 -1.48
CA TRP A 14 -8.47 0.22 -2.37
C TRP A 14 -7.16 -0.01 -1.61
N PHE A 15 -6.91 0.73 -0.53
CA PHE A 15 -5.67 0.63 0.25
C PHE A 15 -5.51 -0.77 0.84
N ARG A 16 -6.58 -1.31 1.44
CA ARG A 16 -6.58 -2.66 2.01
C ARG A 16 -6.59 -3.72 0.92
N LYS A 17 -7.44 -3.57 -0.11
CA LYS A 17 -7.51 -4.51 -1.24
C LYS A 17 -6.16 -4.66 -1.93
N PHE A 18 -5.47 -3.55 -2.19
CA PHE A 18 -4.12 -3.56 -2.76
C PHE A 18 -3.12 -4.28 -1.86
N ALA A 19 -3.18 -4.06 -0.54
CA ALA A 19 -2.34 -4.77 0.40
C ALA A 19 -2.57 -6.28 0.35
N ASP A 20 -3.85 -6.70 0.34
CA ASP A 20 -4.25 -8.10 0.27
C ASP A 20 -3.79 -8.74 -1.06
N ASP A 21 -4.00 -8.06 -2.20
CA ASP A 21 -3.59 -8.52 -3.54
C ASP A 21 -2.06 -8.72 -3.67
N HIS A 22 -1.27 -7.93 -2.93
CA HIS A 22 0.19 -8.00 -2.91
C HIS A 22 0.77 -8.77 -1.71
N GLY A 23 -0.10 -9.43 -0.92
CA GLY A 23 0.29 -10.18 0.27
C GLY A 23 1.09 -9.34 1.27
N ILE A 24 0.71 -8.08 1.44
CA ILE A 24 1.31 -7.13 2.38
C ILE A 24 0.48 -7.16 3.66
N THR A 25 1.12 -7.49 4.78
CA THR A 25 0.42 -7.48 6.07
C THR A 25 0.39 -6.09 6.69
N PHE A 26 -0.57 -5.83 7.58
CA PHE A 26 -0.59 -4.59 8.35
C PHE A 26 0.67 -4.39 9.21
N GLN A 27 1.34 -5.48 9.60
CA GLN A 27 2.61 -5.39 10.30
C GLN A 27 3.71 -4.81 9.40
N GLN A 28 3.86 -5.33 8.18
CA GLN A 28 4.83 -4.78 7.22
C GLN A 28 4.48 -3.33 6.86
N LEU A 29 3.18 -3.04 6.73
CA LEU A 29 2.70 -1.68 6.51
C LEU A 29 3.22 -0.70 7.56
N LYS A 30 3.10 -1.06 8.86
CA LYS A 30 3.51 -0.17 9.96
C LYS A 30 5.01 -0.19 10.25
N THR A 31 5.73 -1.28 9.98
CA THR A 31 7.15 -1.41 10.34
C THR A 31 8.12 -1.15 9.20
N GLU A 32 7.72 -1.42 7.95
CA GLU A 32 8.58 -1.32 6.78
C GLU A 32 8.16 -0.17 5.87
N ILE A 33 6.86 -0.06 5.56
CA ILE A 33 6.36 0.85 4.51
C ILE A 33 6.14 2.27 5.05
N PHE A 34 5.49 2.38 6.21
CA PHE A 34 5.11 3.65 6.83
C PHE A 34 5.62 3.75 8.27
N ALA A 35 6.88 3.37 8.50
CA ALA A 35 7.51 3.33 9.83
C ALA A 35 7.44 4.65 10.63
N THR A 36 7.38 5.78 9.93
CA THR A 36 7.30 7.12 10.52
C THR A 36 5.88 7.66 10.65
N THR A 37 4.88 6.96 10.11
CA THR A 37 3.48 7.40 10.17
C THR A 37 2.83 6.96 11.47
N ASN A 38 1.95 7.79 12.01
CA ASN A 38 1.17 7.45 13.20
C ASN A 38 0.33 6.17 12.96
N VAL A 39 0.47 5.18 13.84
CA VAL A 39 -0.23 3.89 13.75
C VAL A 39 -1.75 4.08 13.67
N ARG A 40 -2.34 5.03 14.41
CA ARG A 40 -3.79 5.28 14.36
C ARG A 40 -4.27 5.76 12.99
N THR A 41 -3.43 6.50 12.27
CA THR A 41 -3.71 6.91 10.90
C THR A 41 -3.71 5.69 9.99
N LEU A 42 -2.70 4.83 10.12
CA LEU A 42 -2.60 3.59 9.35
C LEU A 42 -3.78 2.64 9.64
N GLU A 43 -4.19 2.49 10.90
CA GLU A 43 -5.38 1.71 11.29
C GLU A 43 -6.65 2.28 10.65
N SER A 44 -6.78 3.60 10.60
CA SER A 44 -7.96 4.25 10.02
C SER A 44 -8.01 4.09 8.50
N LEU A 45 -6.86 4.12 7.81
CA LEU A 45 -6.75 3.80 6.38
C LEU A 45 -7.04 2.32 6.12
N TRP A 46 -6.47 1.43 6.94
CA TRP A 46 -6.65 -0.02 6.82
C TRP A 46 -8.10 -0.47 7.07
N ALA A 47 -8.78 0.17 8.02
CA ALA A 47 -10.19 -0.06 8.32
C ALA A 47 -11.16 0.61 7.33
N GLY A 48 -10.66 1.31 6.31
CA GLY A 48 -11.50 2.02 5.33
C GLY A 48 -12.26 3.22 5.89
N ARG A 49 -11.82 3.78 7.02
CA ARG A 49 -12.42 5.00 7.60
C ARG A 49 -12.05 6.25 6.80
N HIS A 50 -10.85 6.27 6.23
CA HIS A 50 -10.35 7.34 5.36
C HIS A 50 -9.81 6.78 4.05
N SER A 51 -9.89 7.57 2.98
CA SER A 51 -9.26 7.23 1.70
C SER A 51 -7.76 7.53 1.78
N ALA A 52 -6.92 6.52 1.52
CA ALA A 52 -5.50 6.75 1.28
C ALA A 52 -5.33 7.39 -0.10
N GLY A 53 -4.66 8.53 -0.19
CA GLY A 53 -4.40 9.20 -1.46
C GLY A 53 -3.09 9.99 -1.41
N GLY A 54 -2.64 10.48 -2.56
CA GLY A 54 -1.38 11.20 -2.68
C GLY A 54 -0.20 10.34 -2.23
N THR A 55 0.63 10.86 -1.33
CA THR A 55 1.87 10.23 -0.87
C THR A 55 1.69 8.80 -0.33
N TYR A 56 0.55 8.48 0.30
CA TYR A 56 0.26 7.11 0.72
C TYR A 56 0.18 6.15 -0.47
N ALA A 57 -0.45 6.58 -1.57
CA ALA A 57 -0.55 5.75 -2.76
C ALA A 57 0.80 5.59 -3.45
N ASP A 58 1.58 6.67 -3.55
CA ASP A 58 2.89 6.64 -4.20
C ASP A 58 3.87 5.70 -3.50
N VAL A 59 3.98 5.81 -2.16
CA VAL A 59 4.84 4.94 -1.34
C VAL A 59 4.39 3.49 -1.45
N PHE A 60 3.08 3.24 -1.41
CA PHE A 60 2.56 1.89 -1.39
C PHE A 60 2.73 1.16 -2.73
N ILE A 61 2.52 1.88 -3.84
CA ILE A 61 2.80 1.40 -5.20
C ILE A 61 4.30 1.14 -5.38
N TRP A 62 5.17 2.03 -4.87
CA TRP A 62 6.61 1.85 -4.95
C TRP A 62 7.06 0.58 -4.22
N TYR A 63 6.56 0.35 -3.00
CA TYR A 63 6.90 -0.85 -2.23
C TYR A 63 6.45 -2.13 -2.93
N ALA A 64 5.24 -2.18 -3.46
CA ALA A 64 4.75 -3.34 -4.21
C ALA A 64 5.63 -3.65 -5.44
N ARG A 65 6.09 -2.61 -6.15
CA ARG A 65 7.02 -2.77 -7.28
C ARG A 65 8.39 -3.27 -6.83
N ALA A 66 8.92 -2.79 -5.71
CA ALA A 66 10.19 -3.25 -5.17
C ALA A 66 10.11 -4.73 -4.77
N LYS A 67 9.07 -5.12 -4.02
CA LYS A 67 8.82 -6.51 -3.61
C LYS A 67 8.69 -7.46 -4.81
N ALA A 68 8.00 -7.02 -5.87
CA ALA A 68 7.89 -7.80 -7.12
C ALA A 68 9.25 -8.02 -7.81
N LYS A 69 10.12 -7.01 -7.82
CA LYS A 69 11.49 -7.13 -8.39
C LYS A 69 12.36 -8.05 -7.56
N GLU A 70 12.31 -7.95 -6.23
CA GLU A 70 13.06 -8.84 -5.34
C GLU A 70 12.63 -10.30 -5.54
N TRP A 71 11.32 -10.54 -5.66
CA TRP A 71 10.80 -11.87 -5.99
C TRP A 71 11.33 -12.40 -7.33
N GLN A 72 11.32 -11.57 -8.38
CA GLN A 72 11.88 -11.95 -9.68
C GLN A 72 13.38 -12.26 -9.61
N ALA A 73 14.15 -11.52 -8.81
CA ALA A 73 15.59 -11.75 -8.64
C ALA A 73 15.91 -13.02 -7.84
N MET A 74 15.02 -13.48 -6.96
CA MET A 74 15.19 -14.74 -6.22
C MET A 74 14.82 -15.99 -7.03
N VAL A 75 13.97 -15.82 -8.05
CA VAL A 75 13.47 -16.94 -8.89
C VAL A 75 14.34 -17.16 -10.13
N ASN A 76 15.24 -16.23 -10.45
CA ASN A 76 16.08 -16.23 -11.66
C ASN A 76 17.55 -16.48 -11.31
#